data_AF-A0A1S7B4G9-F1
#
_entry.id   AF-A0A1S7B4G9-F1
#
_cell.length_a   1.000
_cell.length_b   1.000
_cell.length_c   1.000
_cell.angle_alpha   90.00
_cell.angle_beta   90.00
_cell.angle_gamma   90.00
#
_symmetry.space_group_name_H-M   'P 1'
#
loop_
_entity.id
_entity.type
_entity.pdbx_description
1 polymer ?
#
loop_
_entity_poly.entity_id
_entity_poly.type
_entity_poly.pdbx_seq_one_letter_code
_entity_poly.pdbx_strand_id
1 'polypeptide(L)' 'MSDLLEIEPDEVDVETTFARYGLDSSAAVILTGDLGNWLGKEIEPTVMYDYPTIAKLAEYVAEEN' A
#
# COMPACT_ATOMS: atom_id res chain seq x y z
N MET A 1 8.17 28.39 -2.40
CA MET A 1 7.98 27.76 -3.73
C MET A 1 7.85 26.27 -3.47
N SER A 2 6.73 25.72 -3.89
CA SER A 2 6.49 24.27 -4.00
C SER A 2 6.01 23.59 -2.71
N ASP A 3 4.87 24.05 -2.19
CA ASP A 3 3.81 23.20 -1.65
C ASP A 3 3.34 22.27 -2.78
N LEU A 4 4.17 21.29 -3.13
CA LEU A 4 3.93 20.35 -4.21
C LEU A 4 3.49 19.06 -3.56
N LEU A 5 2.18 18.91 -3.33
CA LEU A 5 1.40 17.66 -3.26
C LEU A 5 0.04 18.00 -2.60
N GLU A 6 -0.88 18.59 -3.37
CA GLU A 6 -2.31 18.72 -3.02
C GLU A 6 -3.04 17.37 -3.09
N ILE A 7 -2.46 16.32 -2.54
CA ILE A 7 -3.20 15.09 -2.24
C ILE A 7 -3.12 14.96 -0.72
N GLU A 8 -4.17 15.43 -0.05
CA GLU A 8 -4.33 15.19 1.36
C GLU A 8 -4.36 13.66 1.58
N PRO A 9 -3.57 13.10 2.50
CA PRO A 9 -3.60 11.66 2.79
C PRO A 9 -4.98 11.18 3.25
N ASP A 10 -5.87 12.12 3.61
CA ASP A 10 -7.27 11.88 3.99
C ASP A 10 -8.19 11.50 2.80
N GLU A 11 -7.80 11.76 1.54
CA GLU A 11 -8.54 11.29 0.36
C GLU A 11 -8.18 9.86 -0.07
N VAL A 12 -7.16 9.26 0.57
CA VAL A 12 -6.78 7.88 0.32
C VAL A 12 -7.72 6.94 1.10
N ASP A 13 -8.88 6.70 0.51
CA ASP A 13 -9.85 5.67 0.87
C ASP A 13 -9.19 4.27 0.99
N VAL A 14 -8.91 3.86 2.23
CA VAL A 14 -8.22 2.59 2.53
C VAL A 14 -9.04 1.34 2.18
N GLU A 15 -10.34 1.50 1.95
CA GLU A 15 -11.25 0.44 1.50
C GLU A 15 -11.24 0.31 -0.02
N THR A 16 -10.73 1.30 -0.73
CA THR A 16 -10.60 1.26 -2.18
C THR A 16 -9.43 0.36 -2.60
N THR A 17 -9.64 -0.37 -3.70
CA THR A 17 -8.61 -1.26 -4.22
C THR A 17 -7.46 -0.52 -4.87
N PHE A 18 -6.24 -1.06 -4.75
CA PHE A 18 -5.04 -0.52 -5.41
C PHE A 18 -5.27 -0.32 -6.92
N ALA A 19 -5.95 -1.27 -7.57
CA ALA A 19 -6.30 -1.18 -8.98
C ALA A 19 -7.16 0.05 -9.32
N ARG A 20 -8.06 0.47 -8.44
CA ARG A 20 -8.92 1.65 -8.65
C ARG A 20 -8.12 2.96 -8.53
N TYR A 21 -7.06 2.94 -7.74
CA TYR A 21 -6.09 4.03 -7.66
C TYR A 21 -5.10 4.06 -8.83
N GLY A 22 -5.17 3.10 -9.76
CA GLY A 22 -4.19 2.98 -10.83
C GLY A 22 -2.81 2.53 -10.33
N LEU A 23 -2.75 1.89 -9.15
CA LEU A 23 -1.54 1.21 -8.70
C LEU A 23 -1.34 -0.06 -9.52
N ASP A 24 -0.52 0.06 -10.55
CA ASP A 24 -0.05 -1.05 -11.36
C ASP A 24 0.98 -1.93 -10.61
N SER A 25 1.34 -3.05 -11.22
CA SER A 25 2.28 -4.04 -10.69
C SER A 25 3.62 -3.45 -10.22
N SER A 26 4.14 -2.41 -10.88
CA SER A 26 5.36 -1.73 -10.46
C SER A 26 5.18 -0.92 -9.17
N ALA A 27 4.04 -0.25 -9.02
CA ALA A 27 3.74 0.54 -7.83
C ALA A 27 3.48 -0.39 -6.63
N ALA A 28 2.88 -1.55 -6.87
CA ALA A 28 2.73 -2.60 -5.88
C ALA A 28 4.09 -3.08 -5.31
N VAL A 29 5.05 -3.38 -6.19
CA VAL A 29 6.41 -3.82 -5.77
C VAL A 29 7.12 -2.74 -4.94
N ILE A 30 6.97 -1.46 -5.31
CA ILE A 30 7.57 -0.36 -4.56
C ILE A 30 6.93 -0.25 -3.17
N LEU A 31 5.59 -0.31 -3.08
CA LEU A 31 4.88 -0.25 -1.81
C LEU A 31 5.18 -1.43 -0.89
N THR A 32 5.14 -2.66 -1.40
CA THR A 32 5.47 -3.83 -0.58
C THR A 32 6.93 -3.83 -0.15
N GLY A 33 7.83 -3.35 -1.02
CA GLY A 33 9.24 -3.18 -0.69
C GLY A 33 9.48 -2.13 0.40
N ASP A 34 8.82 -0.98 0.31
CA ASP A 34 8.94 0.10 1.30
C ASP A 34 8.32 -0.30 2.64
N LEU A 35 7.11 -0.86 2.62
CA LEU A 35 6.45 -1.42 3.80
C LEU A 35 7.30 -2.52 4.43
N GLY A 36 7.80 -3.45 3.62
CA GLY A 36 8.67 -4.51 4.08
C GLY A 36 9.93 -3.96 4.77
N ASN A 37 10.60 -3.00 4.16
CA ASN A 37 11.78 -2.36 4.77
C ASN A 37 11.43 -1.61 6.07
N TRP A 38 10.29 -0.91 6.11
CA TRP A 38 9.81 -0.19 7.29
C TRP A 38 9.48 -1.14 8.46
N LEU A 39 8.87 -2.28 8.15
CA LEU A 39 8.52 -3.33 9.11
C LEU A 39 9.70 -4.26 9.44
N GLY A 40 10.77 -4.21 8.65
CA GLY A 40 11.89 -5.15 8.72
C GLY A 40 11.55 -6.57 8.24
N LYS A 41 10.56 -6.71 7.34
CA LYS A 41 10.06 -7.99 6.80
C LYS A 41 10.04 -7.96 5.27
N GLU A 42 10.04 -9.13 4.63
CA GLU A 42 9.87 -9.20 3.18
C GLU A 42 8.39 -9.39 2.87
N ILE A 43 7.76 -8.44 2.17
CA ILE A 43 6.36 -8.52 1.74
C ILE A 43 6.34 -8.82 0.25
N GLU A 44 5.73 -9.94 -0.13
CA GLU A 44 5.58 -10.30 -1.53
C GLU A 44 4.50 -9.44 -2.21
N PRO A 45 4.73 -8.90 -3.41
CA PRO A 45 3.73 -8.12 -4.14
C PRO A 45 2.47 -8.94 -4.51
N THR A 46 2.58 -10.28 -4.48
CA THR A 46 1.44 -11.20 -4.64
C THR A 46 0.39 -11.02 -3.56
N VAL A 47 0.77 -10.59 -2.34
CA VAL A 47 -0.20 -10.36 -1.26
C VAL A 47 -1.15 -9.20 -1.58
N MET A 48 -0.79 -8.28 -2.49
CA MET A 48 -1.73 -7.25 -2.96
C MET A 48 -2.85 -7.81 -3.85
N TYR A 49 -2.69 -9.02 -4.40
CA TYR A 49 -3.79 -9.71 -5.10
C TYR A 49 -4.74 -10.37 -4.10
N ASP A 50 -4.22 -10.96 -3.02
CA ASP A 50 -5.01 -11.52 -1.91
C ASP A 50 -5.68 -10.43 -1.06
N TYR A 51 -4.96 -9.33 -0.82
CA TYR A 51 -5.37 -8.17 -0.04
C TYR A 51 -5.37 -6.92 -0.93
N PRO A 52 -6.41 -6.76 -1.79
CA PRO A 52 -6.42 -5.70 -2.79
C PRO A 52 -6.67 -4.30 -2.24
N THR A 53 -6.75 -4.11 -0.92
CA THR A 53 -7.02 -2.82 -0.26
C THR A 53 -5.96 -2.52 0.80
N ILE A 54 -5.75 -1.23 1.07
CA ILE A 54 -4.81 -0.79 2.11
C ILE A 54 -5.23 -1.32 3.48
N ALA A 55 -6.54 -1.30 3.79
CA ALA A 55 -7.05 -1.82 5.06
C ALA A 55 -6.69 -3.29 5.27
N LYS A 56 -6.91 -4.13 4.27
CA LYS A 56 -6.58 -5.57 4.34
C LYS A 56 -5.09 -5.83 4.42
N LEU A 57 -4.29 -5.08 3.66
CA LEU A 57 -2.84 -5.18 3.71
C LEU A 57 -2.33 -4.77 5.11
N ALA A 58 -2.89 -3.71 5.68
CA ALA A 58 -2.56 -3.23 7.01
C ALA A 58 -2.99 -4.23 8.09
N GLU A 59 -4.17 -4.84 7.97
CA GLU A 59 -4.60 -5.94 8.86
C GLU A 59 -3.65 -7.13 8.77
N TYR A 60 -3.28 -7.57 7.56
CA TYR A 60 -2.33 -8.67 7.37
C TYR A 60 -0.98 -8.38 8.04
N VAL A 61 -0.46 -7.17 7.84
CA VAL A 61 0.78 -6.72 8.48
C VAL A 61 0.64 -6.61 10.00
N ALA A 62 -0.52 -6.17 10.50
CA ALA A 62 -0.78 -6.00 11.92
C ALA A 62 -1.04 -7.34 12.65
N GLU A 63 -1.68 -8.31 12.00
CA GLU A 63 -1.90 -9.67 12.53
C GLU A 63 -0.59 -10.46 12.61
N GLU A 64 0.39 -10.16 11.77
CA GLU A 64 1.70 -10.81 11.81
C GLU A 64 2.63 -10.25 12.93
N ASN A 65 2.08 -9.81 14.07
CA ASN A 65 2.82 -9.41 15.28
C ASN A 65 2.74 -10.46 16.40
#